data_AF-A0A6L7WAY6-F1
#
_entry.id   AF-A0A6L7WAY6-F1
#
_cell.length_a   1.000
_cell.length_b   1.000
_cell.length_c   1.000
_cell.angle_alpha   90.00
_cell.angle_beta   90.00
_cell.angle_gamma   90.00
#
_symmetry.space_group_name_H-M   'P 1'
#
loop_
_entity.id
_entity.type
_entity.pdbx_description
1 polymer ?
#
loop_
_entity_poly.entity_id
_entity_poly.type
_entity_poly.pdbx_seq_one_letter_code
_entity_poly.pdbx_strand_id
1 'polypeptide(L)'
;MAEYDTISKHLIQTYPKDFIQFTLEQEDVEVLDILDTEQSTVETRHTDSLIRVQIAGQKALIHHEFQTTNDPSMPIRMAGYIIRAIERHDLPIYSSVIYLRRNAGRRDPGHFVQEISGRRVVIEYTVIRLSEIEGQDILDGGPSGLFPFASLMKHPVGIDSEGWLRHCVDATNALRVDESIKVDFLGRLMILSGLEYDPILINRILLQEGLMDAIMRESSFAQYIKQLGIEQGIEQGREEGIEQGGRQRAIEDILEVLEIRFDLSEAHPLSTRIEAIEDLQRLKQLHRAAIQVPNLEAFQRVLDA
;
A
#
# COMPACT_ATOMS: atom_id res chain seq x y z
N MET A 1 -18.64 -42.13 9.26
CA MET A 1 -18.12 -41.09 8.34
C MET A 1 -16.64 -40.81 8.62
N ALA A 2 -16.25 -40.56 9.88
CA ALA A 2 -14.86 -40.30 10.25
C ALA A 2 -13.87 -41.45 9.98
N GLU A 3 -14.27 -42.72 10.17
CA GLU A 3 -13.41 -43.89 9.89
C GLU A 3 -13.11 -44.04 8.39
N TYR A 4 -14.12 -43.82 7.53
CA TYR A 4 -13.93 -43.84 6.07
C TYR A 4 -13.03 -42.71 5.58
N ASP A 5 -13.14 -41.50 6.16
CA ASP A 5 -12.27 -40.36 5.84
C ASP A 5 -10.81 -40.62 6.24
N THR A 6 -10.60 -41.21 7.42
CA THR A 6 -9.26 -41.55 7.91
C THR A 6 -8.57 -42.60 7.03
N ILE A 7 -9.28 -43.69 6.71
CA ILE A 7 -8.74 -44.75 5.84
C ILE A 7 -8.45 -44.21 4.44
N SER A 8 -9.34 -43.38 3.88
CA SER A 8 -9.17 -42.79 2.54
C SER A 8 -7.96 -41.86 2.48
N LYS A 9 -7.78 -40.98 3.48
CA LYS A 9 -6.60 -40.10 3.59
C LYS A 9 -5.30 -40.91 3.67
N HIS A 10 -5.28 -41.98 4.45
CA HIS A 10 -4.11 -42.84 4.57
C HIS A 10 -3.75 -43.55 3.26
N LEU A 11 -4.75 -44.02 2.49
CA LEU A 11 -4.53 -44.61 1.18
C LEU A 11 -3.93 -43.61 0.17
N ILE A 12 -4.42 -42.37 0.16
CA ILE A 12 -3.88 -41.30 -0.71
C ILE A 12 -2.43 -40.98 -0.36
N GLN A 13 -2.10 -40.92 0.93
CA GLN A 13 -0.73 -40.66 1.39
C GLN A 13 0.23 -41.83 1.08
N THR A 14 -0.27 -43.07 1.13
CA THR A 14 0.54 -44.28 0.90
C THR A 14 0.74 -44.55 -0.59
N TYR A 15 -0.28 -44.30 -1.42
CA TYR A 15 -0.29 -44.61 -2.85
C TYR A 15 -0.67 -43.39 -3.71
N PRO A 16 -0.01 -42.23 -3.56
CA PRO A 16 -0.44 -40.99 -4.22
C PRO A 16 -0.45 -41.10 -5.75
N LYS A 17 0.51 -41.84 -6.33
CA LYS A 17 0.62 -42.03 -7.77
C LYS A 17 -0.63 -42.70 -8.35
N ASP A 18 -1.08 -43.80 -7.74
CA ASP A 18 -2.25 -44.56 -8.19
C ASP A 18 -3.51 -43.67 -8.22
N PHE A 19 -3.69 -42.85 -7.19
CA PHE A 19 -4.81 -41.90 -7.13
C PHE A 19 -4.71 -40.78 -8.17
N ILE A 20 -3.50 -40.24 -8.42
CA ILE A 20 -3.32 -39.19 -9.44
C ILE A 20 -3.56 -39.78 -10.84
N GLN A 21 -3.00 -40.95 -11.15
CA GLN A 21 -3.22 -41.61 -12.44
C GLN A 21 -4.70 -41.92 -12.66
N PHE A 22 -5.39 -42.40 -11.62
CA PHE A 22 -6.83 -42.66 -11.65
C PHE A 22 -7.66 -41.38 -11.87
N THR A 23 -7.34 -40.28 -11.18
CA THR A 23 -8.15 -39.04 -11.22
C THR A 23 -7.84 -38.13 -12.41
N LEU A 24 -6.61 -38.18 -12.93
CA LEU A 24 -6.18 -37.37 -14.07
C LEU A 24 -6.21 -38.15 -15.39
N GLU A 25 -6.32 -39.48 -15.36
CA GLU A 25 -6.17 -40.37 -16.52
C GLU A 25 -4.83 -40.09 -17.25
N GLN A 26 -3.74 -39.95 -16.49
CA GLN A 26 -2.39 -39.68 -16.99
C GLN A 26 -1.41 -40.69 -16.40
N GLU A 27 -0.62 -41.37 -17.23
CA GLU A 27 0.33 -42.39 -16.77
C GLU A 27 1.68 -41.78 -16.37
N ASP A 28 2.10 -40.69 -17.02
CA ASP A 28 3.37 -40.01 -16.80
C ASP A 28 3.27 -38.96 -15.68
N VAL A 29 3.33 -39.43 -14.45
CA VAL A 29 3.20 -38.61 -13.23
C VAL A 29 4.36 -38.89 -12.28
N GLU A 30 5.04 -37.83 -11.87
CA GLU A 30 6.04 -37.82 -10.79
C GLU A 30 5.46 -37.09 -9.57
N VAL A 31 5.47 -37.74 -8.40
CA VAL A 31 5.04 -37.12 -7.14
C VAL A 31 6.26 -36.45 -6.50
N LEU A 32 6.27 -35.12 -6.50
CA LEU A 32 7.38 -34.33 -5.97
C LEU A 32 7.32 -34.17 -4.44
N ASP A 33 6.14 -33.94 -3.90
CA ASP A 33 5.91 -33.76 -2.46
C ASP A 33 4.44 -34.05 -2.09
N ILE A 34 4.18 -34.37 -0.82
CA ILE A 34 2.84 -34.45 -0.24
C ILE A 34 2.72 -33.32 0.77
N LEU A 35 2.06 -32.23 0.36
CA LEU A 35 1.90 -31.04 1.19
C LEU A 35 0.91 -31.27 2.34
N ASP A 36 1.14 -30.57 3.45
CA ASP A 36 0.19 -30.55 4.57
C ASP A 36 -1.17 -30.01 4.10
N THR A 37 -2.24 -30.67 4.56
CA THR A 37 -3.62 -30.29 4.27
C THR A 37 -4.11 -29.15 5.16
N GLU A 38 -3.41 -28.84 6.25
CA GLU A 38 -3.71 -27.70 7.10
C GLU A 38 -3.34 -26.39 6.40
N GLN A 39 -4.34 -25.75 5.80
CA GLN A 39 -4.17 -24.42 5.23
C GLN A 39 -4.19 -23.38 6.35
N SER A 40 -3.00 -22.96 6.78
CA SER A 40 -2.85 -21.82 7.69
C SER A 40 -3.42 -20.56 7.04
N THR A 41 -4.64 -20.15 7.43
CA THR A 41 -5.28 -18.92 6.94
C THR A 41 -4.75 -17.71 7.72
N VAL A 42 -3.45 -17.47 7.67
CA VAL A 42 -2.82 -16.33 8.37
C VAL A 42 -2.32 -15.32 7.33
N GLU A 43 -3.28 -14.65 6.72
CA GLU A 43 -3.04 -13.33 6.17
C GLU A 43 -4.27 -12.47 6.47
N THR A 44 -4.17 -11.61 7.47
CA THR A 44 -5.11 -10.50 7.69
C THR A 44 -4.89 -9.48 6.56
N ARG A 45 -5.33 -9.82 5.35
CA ARG A 45 -5.42 -8.84 4.25
C ARG A 45 -6.71 -8.06 4.45
N HIS A 46 -6.57 -6.80 4.80
CA HIS A 46 -7.68 -5.85 4.83
C HIS A 46 -8.10 -5.59 3.38
N THR A 47 -9.29 -6.06 3.01
CA THR A 47 -9.96 -5.61 1.79
C THR A 47 -10.42 -4.17 1.99
N ASP A 48 -10.31 -3.32 0.97
CA ASP A 48 -10.60 -1.89 1.12
C ASP A 48 -12.06 -1.64 1.52
N SER A 49 -13.00 -2.41 0.99
CA SER A 49 -14.41 -2.33 1.35
C SER A 49 -15.15 -3.65 1.15
N LEU A 50 -15.88 -4.11 2.19
CA LEU A 50 -16.79 -5.24 2.12
C LEU A 50 -18.10 -4.89 2.84
N ILE A 51 -19.20 -4.84 2.08
CA ILE A 51 -20.49 -4.34 2.55
C ILE A 51 -21.54 -5.44 2.38
N ARG A 52 -22.31 -5.72 3.43
CA ARG A 52 -23.50 -6.57 3.32
C ARG A 52 -24.69 -5.70 2.89
N VAL A 53 -25.34 -6.08 1.80
CA VAL A 53 -26.47 -5.35 1.21
C VAL A 53 -27.69 -6.26 1.02
N GLN A 54 -28.85 -5.65 0.81
CA GLN A 54 -30.05 -6.35 0.36
C GLN A 54 -30.48 -5.76 -0.99
N ILE A 55 -30.47 -6.59 -2.04
CA ILE A 55 -30.80 -6.22 -3.42
C ILE A 55 -32.04 -7.01 -3.81
N ALA A 56 -33.14 -6.33 -4.14
CA ALA A 56 -34.40 -6.95 -4.53
C ALA A 56 -34.87 -8.09 -3.58
N GLY A 57 -34.63 -7.94 -2.28
CA GLY A 57 -35.00 -8.93 -1.26
C GLY A 57 -33.95 -10.02 -0.98
N GLN A 58 -32.86 -10.08 -1.75
CA GLN A 58 -31.78 -11.04 -1.55
C GLN A 58 -30.57 -10.40 -0.87
N LYS A 59 -29.99 -11.08 0.12
CA LYS A 59 -28.77 -10.63 0.78
C LYS A 59 -27.56 -10.94 -0.11
N ALA A 60 -26.66 -9.98 -0.24
CA ALA A 60 -25.41 -10.13 -0.98
C ALA A 60 -24.29 -9.34 -0.29
N LEU A 61 -23.05 -9.59 -0.73
CA LEU A 61 -21.88 -8.80 -0.42
C LEU A 61 -21.51 -7.91 -1.61
N ILE A 62 -21.08 -6.70 -1.33
CA ILE A 62 -20.41 -5.81 -2.30
C ILE A 62 -18.98 -5.63 -1.83
N HIS A 63 -18.03 -5.86 -2.72
CA HIS A 63 -16.60 -5.73 -2.45
C HIS A 63 -15.96 -4.79 -3.48
N HIS A 64 -15.17 -3.85 -2.97
CA HIS A 64 -14.42 -2.90 -3.77
C HIS A 64 -12.96 -2.90 -3.32
N GLU A 65 -12.06 -2.92 -4.30
CA GLU A 65 -10.62 -2.64 -4.12
C GLU A 65 -10.27 -1.39 -4.92
N PHE A 66 -9.53 -0.47 -4.32
CA PHE A 66 -9.05 0.74 -5.00
C PHE A 66 -7.59 0.55 -5.41
N GLN A 67 -7.26 0.92 -6.65
CA GLN A 67 -5.91 0.81 -7.18
C GLN A 67 -5.48 2.10 -7.87
N THR A 68 -4.27 2.57 -7.56
CA THR A 68 -3.66 3.73 -8.23
C THR A 68 -2.64 3.31 -9.29
N THR A 69 -2.24 2.03 -9.32
CA THR A 69 -1.23 1.50 -10.23
C THR A 69 -1.70 0.19 -10.89
N ASN A 70 -0.94 -0.30 -11.87
CA ASN A 70 -1.17 -1.63 -12.44
C ASN A 70 -0.46 -2.67 -11.57
N ASP A 71 -1.21 -3.60 -10.99
CA ASP A 71 -0.66 -4.73 -10.24
C ASP A 71 -1.00 -6.05 -10.98
N PRO A 72 -0.01 -6.75 -11.57
CA PRO A 72 -0.23 -8.01 -12.28
C PRO A 72 -0.80 -9.13 -11.40
N SER A 73 -0.67 -9.02 -10.08
CA SER A 73 -1.23 -9.99 -9.12
C SER A 73 -2.71 -9.75 -8.80
N MET A 74 -3.31 -8.66 -9.30
CA MET A 74 -4.70 -8.33 -8.99
C MET A 74 -5.69 -9.46 -9.27
N PRO A 75 -5.65 -10.17 -10.42
CA PRO A 75 -6.61 -11.25 -10.67
C PRO A 75 -6.60 -12.33 -9.58
N ILE A 76 -5.42 -12.83 -9.20
CA ILE A 76 -5.31 -13.88 -8.17
C ILE A 76 -5.63 -13.34 -6.77
N ARG A 77 -5.34 -12.07 -6.48
CA ARG A 77 -5.78 -11.40 -5.25
C ARG A 77 -7.31 -11.35 -5.16
N MET A 78 -7.97 -10.91 -6.23
CA MET A 78 -9.43 -10.84 -6.31
C MET A 78 -10.07 -12.21 -6.16
N ALA A 79 -9.53 -13.23 -6.83
CA ALA A 79 -9.92 -14.62 -6.64
C ALA A 79 -9.89 -15.03 -5.17
N GLY A 80 -8.78 -14.78 -4.48
CA GLY A 80 -8.64 -15.06 -3.06
C GLY A 80 -9.64 -14.29 -2.18
N TYR A 81 -9.85 -12.99 -2.44
CA TYR A 81 -10.80 -12.18 -1.68
C TYR A 81 -12.23 -12.67 -1.84
N ILE A 82 -12.65 -12.95 -3.07
CA ILE A 82 -14.00 -13.41 -3.39
C ILE A 82 -14.30 -14.72 -2.68
N ILE A 83 -13.44 -15.73 -2.83
CA ILE A 83 -13.68 -17.06 -2.25
C ILE A 83 -13.69 -16.98 -0.72
N ARG A 84 -12.72 -16.28 -0.11
CA ARG A 84 -12.70 -16.11 1.35
C ARG A 84 -13.93 -15.38 1.89
N ALA A 85 -14.43 -14.37 1.17
CA ALA A 85 -15.63 -13.65 1.58
C ALA A 85 -16.88 -14.53 1.50
N ILE A 86 -17.01 -15.33 0.44
CA ILE A 86 -18.10 -16.31 0.30
C ILE A 86 -18.04 -17.34 1.42
N GLU A 87 -16.88 -17.96 1.67
CA GLU A 87 -16.70 -18.96 2.73
C GLU A 87 -17.03 -18.40 4.12
N ARG A 88 -16.60 -17.17 4.40
CA ARG A 88 -16.79 -16.55 5.72
C ARG A 88 -18.22 -16.14 6.01
N HIS A 89 -18.96 -15.74 4.98
CA HIS A 89 -20.26 -15.09 5.16
C HIS A 89 -21.44 -15.86 4.60
N ASP A 90 -21.20 -16.91 3.80
CA ASP A 90 -22.23 -17.72 3.16
C ASP A 90 -23.24 -16.87 2.37
N LEU A 91 -22.73 -15.93 1.58
CA LEU A 91 -23.52 -14.99 0.78
C LEU A 91 -22.94 -14.83 -0.63
N PRO A 92 -23.78 -14.59 -1.66
CA PRO A 92 -23.31 -14.20 -2.98
C PRO A 92 -22.60 -12.84 -2.92
N ILE A 93 -21.67 -12.59 -3.85
CA ILE A 93 -20.82 -11.40 -3.84
C ILE A 93 -20.71 -10.76 -5.21
N TYR A 94 -20.75 -9.42 -5.23
CA TYR A 94 -20.33 -8.60 -6.36
C TYR A 94 -18.99 -7.96 -6.01
N SER A 95 -17.98 -8.15 -6.84
CA SER A 95 -16.64 -7.62 -6.61
C SER A 95 -16.21 -6.71 -7.73
N SER A 96 -15.48 -5.65 -7.37
CA SER A 96 -14.89 -4.75 -8.36
C SER A 96 -13.54 -4.20 -7.95
N VAL A 97 -12.72 -3.88 -8.94
CA VAL A 97 -11.50 -3.10 -8.78
C VAL A 97 -11.71 -1.74 -9.41
N ILE A 98 -11.49 -0.67 -8.65
CA ILE A 98 -11.68 0.72 -9.05
C ILE A 98 -10.32 1.38 -9.23
N TYR A 99 -9.97 1.68 -10.47
CA TYR A 99 -8.71 2.32 -10.84
C TYR A 99 -8.86 3.84 -10.86
N LEU A 100 -8.07 4.49 -10.00
CA LEU A 100 -8.16 5.93 -9.74
C LEU A 100 -7.31 6.78 -10.69
N ARG A 101 -6.28 6.20 -11.30
CA ARG A 101 -5.39 6.90 -12.25
C ARG A 101 -5.71 6.56 -13.70
N ARG A 102 -5.51 7.52 -14.61
CA ARG A 102 -5.79 7.39 -16.06
C ARG A 102 -5.02 6.27 -16.75
N ASN A 103 -3.85 5.92 -16.22
CA ASN A 103 -2.97 4.89 -16.80
C ASN A 103 -3.00 3.56 -16.01
N ALA A 104 -3.83 3.46 -14.98
CA ALA A 104 -3.96 2.25 -14.16
C ALA A 104 -5.06 1.30 -14.70
N GLY A 105 -4.95 0.02 -14.36
CA GLY A 105 -5.93 -1.02 -14.73
C GLY A 105 -6.02 -1.38 -16.21
N ARG A 106 -5.20 -0.81 -17.10
CA ARG A 106 -5.31 -1.04 -18.56
C ARG A 106 -5.13 -2.50 -18.97
N ARG A 107 -4.37 -3.25 -18.16
CA ARG A 107 -4.09 -4.68 -18.39
C ARG A 107 -4.86 -5.60 -17.44
N ASP A 108 -5.73 -5.05 -16.60
CA ASP A 108 -6.58 -5.86 -15.74
C ASP A 108 -7.74 -6.43 -16.58
N PRO A 109 -7.80 -7.76 -16.74
CA PRO A 109 -8.80 -8.40 -17.60
C PRO A 109 -10.17 -8.57 -16.90
N GLY A 110 -10.27 -8.27 -15.61
CA GLY A 110 -11.51 -8.49 -14.83
C GLY A 110 -11.79 -9.95 -14.51
N HIS A 111 -10.78 -10.82 -14.60
CA HIS A 111 -10.93 -12.21 -14.24
C HIS A 111 -9.59 -12.87 -13.90
N PHE A 112 -9.65 -13.83 -12.99
CA PHE A 112 -8.64 -14.87 -12.84
C PHE A 112 -9.05 -16.09 -13.64
N VAL A 113 -8.16 -16.61 -14.48
CA VAL A 113 -8.34 -17.87 -15.21
C VAL A 113 -7.13 -18.76 -14.97
N GLN A 114 -7.38 -19.98 -14.52
CA GLN A 114 -6.42 -21.08 -14.56
C GLN A 114 -6.97 -22.17 -15.46
N GLU A 115 -6.15 -22.61 -16.43
CA GLU A 115 -6.50 -23.70 -17.33
C GLU A 115 -5.33 -24.69 -17.42
N ILE A 116 -5.59 -25.94 -17.02
CA ILE A 116 -4.59 -27.02 -17.03
C ILE A 116 -5.28 -28.31 -17.48
N SER A 117 -4.78 -28.93 -18.55
CA SER A 117 -5.25 -30.23 -19.05
C SER A 117 -6.78 -30.32 -19.22
N GLY A 118 -7.39 -29.28 -19.80
CA GLY A 118 -8.85 -29.19 -20.03
C GLY A 118 -9.68 -28.89 -18.77
N ARG A 119 -9.05 -28.67 -17.61
CA ARG A 119 -9.70 -28.22 -16.37
C ARG A 119 -9.56 -26.72 -16.26
N ARG A 120 -10.65 -26.04 -15.93
CA ARG A 120 -10.70 -24.58 -15.89
C ARG A 120 -11.27 -24.08 -14.56
N VAL A 121 -10.57 -23.12 -13.95
CA VAL A 121 -11.05 -22.31 -12.83
C VAL A 121 -11.17 -20.88 -13.33
N VAL A 122 -12.34 -20.27 -13.13
CA VAL A 122 -12.61 -18.89 -13.52
C VAL A 122 -13.26 -18.16 -12.36
N ILE A 123 -12.74 -16.98 -12.03
CA ILE A 123 -13.37 -16.03 -11.10
C ILE A 123 -13.38 -14.68 -11.78
N GLU A 124 -14.57 -14.11 -11.95
CA GLU A 124 -14.80 -12.84 -12.62
C GLU A 124 -15.13 -11.72 -11.63
N TYR A 125 -14.75 -10.49 -11.97
CA TYR A 125 -15.05 -9.29 -11.23
C TYR A 125 -15.11 -8.07 -12.16
N THR A 126 -15.75 -7.00 -11.70
CA THR A 126 -15.90 -5.79 -12.51
C THR A 126 -14.65 -4.92 -12.41
N VAL A 127 -14.08 -4.53 -13.54
CA VAL A 127 -13.03 -3.51 -13.58
C VAL A 127 -13.64 -2.15 -13.91
N ILE A 128 -13.47 -1.19 -13.02
CA ILE A 128 -13.96 0.17 -13.18
C ILE A 128 -12.74 1.09 -13.30
N ARG A 129 -12.61 1.81 -14.42
CA ARG A 129 -11.56 2.82 -14.60
C ARG A 129 -12.21 4.19 -14.57
N LEU A 130 -11.89 5.01 -13.58
CA LEU A 130 -12.54 6.33 -13.46
C LEU A 130 -12.32 7.18 -14.71
N SER A 131 -11.14 7.07 -15.34
CA SER A 131 -10.82 7.78 -16.58
C SER A 131 -11.68 7.39 -17.79
N GLU A 132 -12.47 6.33 -17.72
CA GLU A 132 -13.40 5.89 -18.76
C GLU A 132 -14.84 6.33 -18.48
N ILE A 133 -15.12 6.85 -17.28
CA ILE A 133 -16.45 7.35 -16.88
C ILE A 133 -16.57 8.81 -17.28
N GLU A 134 -17.69 9.18 -17.91
CA GLU A 134 -18.00 10.59 -18.22
C GLU A 134 -18.26 11.36 -16.93
N GLY A 135 -17.31 12.21 -16.53
CA GLY A 135 -17.38 12.93 -15.26
C GLY A 135 -18.54 13.93 -15.19
N GLN A 136 -18.94 14.51 -16.33
CA GLN A 136 -20.07 15.44 -16.39
C GLN A 136 -21.39 14.76 -15.99
N ASP A 137 -21.60 13.51 -16.40
CA ASP A 137 -22.81 12.76 -16.06
C ASP A 137 -22.94 12.57 -14.54
N ILE A 138 -21.80 12.43 -13.84
CA ILE A 138 -21.78 12.37 -12.38
C ILE A 138 -22.16 13.71 -11.77
N LEU A 139 -21.64 14.82 -12.29
CA LEU A 139 -21.92 16.17 -11.77
C LEU A 139 -23.35 16.66 -12.07
N ASP A 140 -23.94 16.27 -13.20
CA ASP A 140 -25.25 16.77 -13.64
C ASP A 140 -26.45 16.06 -12.99
N GLY A 141 -26.25 14.87 -12.42
CA GLY A 141 -27.34 14.12 -11.79
C GLY A 141 -26.94 12.79 -11.14
N GLY A 142 -25.64 12.51 -11.09
CA GLY A 142 -25.14 11.30 -10.45
C GLY A 142 -25.17 11.36 -8.92
N PRO A 143 -24.81 10.24 -8.26
CA PRO A 143 -24.71 10.20 -6.81
C PRO A 143 -23.65 11.19 -6.29
N SER A 144 -24.05 12.12 -5.41
CA SER A 144 -23.17 13.17 -4.91
C SER A 144 -21.94 12.65 -4.17
N GLY A 145 -22.01 11.45 -3.58
CA GLY A 145 -20.87 10.78 -2.94
C GLY A 145 -19.71 10.45 -3.91
N LEU A 146 -19.93 10.55 -5.22
CA LEU A 146 -18.88 10.36 -6.24
C LEU A 146 -18.21 11.67 -6.69
N PHE A 147 -18.72 12.83 -6.27
CA PHE A 147 -18.15 14.14 -6.66
C PHE A 147 -16.65 14.27 -6.32
N PRO A 148 -16.16 13.79 -5.16
CA PRO A 148 -14.73 13.82 -4.87
C PRO A 148 -13.84 13.09 -5.89
N PHE A 149 -14.40 12.16 -6.66
CA PHE A 149 -13.67 11.42 -7.70
C PHE A 149 -13.78 12.06 -9.09
N ALA A 150 -14.64 13.06 -9.28
CA ALA A 150 -14.98 13.59 -10.61
C ALA A 150 -13.77 14.18 -11.36
N SER A 151 -12.80 14.75 -10.65
CA SER A 151 -11.57 15.27 -11.27
C SER A 151 -10.70 14.17 -11.90
N LEU A 152 -10.87 12.91 -11.48
CA LEU A 152 -10.16 11.75 -12.02
C LEU A 152 -10.91 11.10 -13.20
N MET A 153 -12.13 11.55 -13.48
CA MET A 153 -12.99 11.04 -14.53
C MET A 153 -12.70 11.70 -15.89
N LYS A 154 -13.31 11.17 -16.94
CA LYS A 154 -13.21 11.74 -18.28
C LYS A 154 -13.91 13.10 -18.32
N HIS A 155 -13.17 14.12 -18.70
CA HIS A 155 -13.72 15.47 -18.84
C HIS A 155 -14.29 15.70 -20.25
N PRO A 156 -15.26 16.62 -20.41
CA PRO A 156 -15.84 16.95 -21.71
C PRO A 156 -14.79 17.41 -22.74
N VAL A 157 -15.10 17.18 -24.02
CA VAL A 157 -14.28 17.65 -25.14
C VAL A 157 -14.25 19.19 -25.15
N GLY A 158 -13.07 19.77 -25.29
CA GLY A 158 -12.88 21.22 -25.35
C GLY A 158 -12.67 21.90 -24.00
N ILE A 159 -12.79 21.16 -22.89
CA ILE A 159 -12.36 21.60 -21.57
C ILE A 159 -10.96 21.02 -21.31
N ASP A 160 -10.01 21.87 -20.90
CA ASP A 160 -8.68 21.42 -20.52
C ASP A 160 -8.66 20.90 -19.08
N SER A 161 -7.53 20.32 -18.64
CA SER A 161 -7.47 19.67 -17.33
C SER A 161 -7.68 20.65 -16.17
N GLU A 162 -7.11 21.86 -16.24
CA GLU A 162 -7.32 22.89 -15.21
C GLU A 162 -8.77 23.37 -15.17
N GLY A 163 -9.38 23.66 -16.33
CA GLY A 163 -10.78 24.05 -16.44
C GLY A 163 -11.71 22.96 -15.90
N TRP A 164 -11.38 21.69 -16.13
CA TRP A 164 -12.15 20.57 -15.57
C TRP A 164 -12.08 20.53 -14.04
N LEU A 165 -10.90 20.67 -13.45
CA LEU A 165 -10.75 20.66 -12.00
C LEU A 165 -11.53 21.80 -11.34
N ARG A 166 -11.49 23.00 -11.92
CA ARG A 166 -12.32 24.14 -11.47
C ARG A 166 -13.81 23.84 -11.58
N HIS A 167 -14.23 23.26 -12.70
CA HIS A 167 -15.63 22.87 -12.88
C HIS A 167 -16.10 21.87 -11.82
N CYS A 168 -15.27 20.88 -11.46
CA CYS A 168 -15.61 19.95 -10.38
C CYS A 168 -15.74 20.65 -9.01
N VAL A 169 -14.89 21.65 -8.73
CA VAL A 169 -14.98 22.47 -7.51
C VAL A 169 -16.30 23.25 -7.50
N ASP A 170 -16.61 23.95 -8.58
CA ASP A 170 -17.84 24.74 -8.72
C ASP A 170 -19.09 23.88 -8.57
N ALA A 171 -19.11 22.72 -9.23
CA ALA A 171 -20.22 21.77 -9.14
C ALA A 171 -20.39 21.24 -7.71
N THR A 172 -19.29 20.99 -6.99
CA THR A 172 -19.32 20.55 -5.58
C THR A 172 -19.85 21.66 -4.66
N ASN A 173 -19.43 22.91 -4.88
CA ASN A 173 -19.94 24.08 -4.15
C ASN A 173 -21.44 24.32 -4.38
N ALA A 174 -21.93 24.01 -5.59
CA ALA A 174 -23.34 24.16 -5.96
C ALA A 174 -24.27 23.09 -5.37
N LEU A 175 -23.74 22.04 -4.72
CA LEU A 175 -24.55 20.99 -4.10
C LEU A 175 -25.49 21.57 -3.04
N ARG A 176 -26.73 21.09 -3.03
CA ARG A 176 -27.74 21.45 -2.02
C ARG A 176 -27.65 20.54 -0.80
N VAL A 177 -26.52 20.62 -0.10
CA VAL A 177 -26.24 19.91 1.15
C VAL A 177 -25.68 20.88 2.20
N ASP A 178 -25.56 20.42 3.44
CA ASP A 178 -24.97 21.22 4.52
C ASP A 178 -23.54 21.64 4.17
N GLU A 179 -23.16 22.84 4.61
CA GLU A 179 -21.87 23.44 4.28
C GLU A 179 -20.69 22.57 4.73
N SER A 180 -20.80 21.92 5.90
CA SER A 180 -19.79 21.00 6.41
C SER A 180 -19.57 19.79 5.48
N ILE A 181 -20.63 19.29 4.85
CA ILE A 181 -20.54 18.19 3.88
C ILE A 181 -19.85 18.67 2.61
N LYS A 182 -20.17 19.88 2.13
CA LYS A 182 -19.51 20.45 0.95
C LYS A 182 -18.01 20.63 1.19
N VAL A 183 -17.63 21.21 2.33
CA VAL A 183 -16.22 21.41 2.67
C VAL A 183 -15.48 20.08 2.80
N ASP A 184 -16.11 19.04 3.37
CA ASP A 184 -15.52 17.71 3.40
C ASP A 184 -15.35 17.10 1.99
N PHE A 185 -16.35 17.26 1.11
CA PHE A 185 -16.27 16.82 -0.27
C PHE A 185 -15.16 17.54 -1.04
N LEU A 186 -15.05 18.87 -0.90
CA LEU A 186 -13.98 19.66 -1.51
C LEU A 186 -12.60 19.24 -1.00
N GLY A 187 -12.46 19.00 0.31
CA GLY A 187 -11.22 18.49 0.88
C GLY A 187 -10.80 17.15 0.25
N ARG A 188 -11.73 16.20 0.15
CA ARG A 188 -11.48 14.89 -0.49
C ARG A 188 -11.18 15.03 -1.98
N LEU A 189 -11.91 15.89 -2.68
CA LEU A 189 -11.72 16.17 -4.10
C LEU A 189 -10.31 16.72 -4.35
N MET A 190 -9.86 17.68 -3.55
CA MET A 190 -8.52 18.28 -3.67
C MET A 190 -7.42 17.26 -3.40
N ILE A 191 -7.58 16.42 -2.38
CA ILE A 191 -6.63 15.35 -2.07
C ILE A 191 -6.57 14.32 -3.20
N LEU A 192 -7.72 13.82 -3.67
CA LEU A 192 -7.80 12.84 -4.76
C LEU A 192 -7.25 13.41 -6.06
N SER A 193 -7.48 14.70 -6.34
CA SER A 193 -6.91 15.39 -7.51
C SER A 193 -5.38 15.34 -7.53
N GLY A 194 -4.71 15.24 -6.37
CA GLY A 194 -3.25 15.03 -6.31
C GLY A 194 -2.75 13.76 -7.02
N LEU A 195 -3.64 12.83 -7.40
CA LEU A 195 -3.28 11.66 -8.20
C LEU A 195 -2.98 11.98 -9.68
N GLU A 196 -3.59 13.03 -10.24
CA GLU A 196 -3.48 13.38 -11.67
C GLU A 196 -3.03 14.83 -11.93
N TYR A 197 -3.10 15.70 -10.91
CA TYR A 197 -2.83 17.13 -11.03
C TYR A 197 -1.57 17.55 -10.29
N ASP A 198 -0.88 18.55 -10.84
CA ASP A 198 0.30 19.12 -10.22
C ASP A 198 -0.05 19.86 -8.91
N PRO A 199 0.72 19.69 -7.82
CA PRO A 199 0.46 20.34 -6.55
C PRO A 199 0.41 21.88 -6.62
N ILE A 200 1.16 22.52 -7.53
CA ILE A 200 1.15 23.97 -7.72
C ILE A 200 -0.21 24.42 -8.27
N LEU A 201 -0.80 23.64 -9.18
CA LEU A 201 -2.13 23.93 -9.72
C LEU A 201 -3.21 23.79 -8.63
N ILE A 202 -3.19 22.68 -7.88
CA ILE A 202 -4.15 22.45 -6.78
C ILE A 202 -4.08 23.59 -5.76
N ASN A 203 -2.87 23.96 -5.32
CA ASN A 203 -2.68 25.05 -4.37
C ASN A 203 -3.16 26.40 -4.91
N ARG A 204 -2.95 26.66 -6.21
CA ARG A 204 -3.44 27.89 -6.85
C ARG A 204 -4.97 27.96 -6.84
N ILE A 205 -5.65 26.87 -7.18
CA ILE A 205 -7.12 26.80 -7.15
C ILE A 205 -7.61 27.00 -5.71
N LEU A 206 -7.05 26.27 -4.74
CA LEU A 206 -7.40 26.41 -3.32
C LEU A 206 -7.28 27.86 -2.81
N LEU A 207 -6.23 28.58 -3.23
CA LEU A 207 -6.01 29.98 -2.86
C LEU A 207 -6.98 30.92 -3.57
N GLN A 208 -7.20 30.75 -4.87
CA GLN A 208 -8.08 31.63 -5.66
C GLN A 208 -9.55 31.48 -5.25
N GLU A 209 -9.99 30.26 -4.95
CA GLU A 209 -11.35 29.96 -4.51
C GLU A 209 -11.55 30.19 -2.99
N GLY A 210 -10.50 30.59 -2.25
CA GLY A 210 -10.58 30.84 -0.81
C GLY A 210 -10.86 29.60 0.04
N LEU A 211 -10.65 28.40 -0.50
CA LEU A 211 -11.03 27.13 0.11
C LEU A 211 -10.03 26.61 1.15
N MET A 212 -8.79 27.10 1.12
CA MET A 212 -7.70 26.58 1.94
C MET A 212 -8.03 26.58 3.44
N ASP A 213 -8.48 27.71 3.98
CA ASP A 213 -8.74 27.84 5.42
C ASP A 213 -9.93 26.98 5.87
N ALA A 214 -11.02 27.00 5.09
CA ALA A 214 -12.20 26.19 5.35
C ALA A 214 -11.89 24.69 5.33
N ILE A 215 -11.21 24.19 4.29
CA ILE A 215 -10.84 22.77 4.18
C ILE A 215 -9.92 22.37 5.33
N MET A 216 -8.87 23.14 5.63
CA MET A 216 -7.92 22.79 6.69
C MET A 216 -8.55 22.78 8.08
N ARG A 217 -9.57 23.61 8.34
CA ARG A 217 -10.21 23.72 9.65
C ARG A 217 -11.43 22.83 9.81
N GLU A 218 -12.18 22.59 8.75
CA GLU A 218 -13.52 21.98 8.85
C GLU A 218 -13.62 20.62 8.17
N SER A 219 -12.75 20.29 7.21
CA SER A 219 -12.73 18.93 6.65
C SER A 219 -12.08 17.98 7.65
N SER A 220 -12.90 17.07 8.19
CA SER A 220 -12.46 15.98 9.06
C SER A 220 -11.35 15.14 8.42
N PHE A 221 -11.44 14.90 7.11
CA PHE A 221 -10.46 14.10 6.39
C PHE A 221 -9.15 14.87 6.18
N ALA A 222 -9.20 16.16 5.84
CA ALA A 222 -7.99 16.97 5.75
C ALA A 222 -7.25 17.07 7.09
N GLN A 223 -7.99 17.21 8.19
CA GLN A 223 -7.42 17.16 9.56
C GLN A 223 -6.77 15.82 9.85
N TYR A 224 -7.41 14.71 9.50
CA TYR A 224 -6.86 13.37 9.67
C TYR A 224 -5.54 13.19 8.90
N ILE A 225 -5.49 13.59 7.63
CA ILE A 225 -4.26 13.52 6.82
C ILE A 225 -3.15 14.41 7.40
N LYS A 226 -3.49 15.62 7.85
CA LYS A 226 -2.55 16.51 8.53
C LYS A 226 -1.96 15.86 9.78
N GLN A 227 -2.81 15.24 10.61
CA GLN A 227 -2.39 14.56 11.82
C GLN A 227 -1.46 13.38 11.53
N LEU A 228 -1.80 12.55 10.53
CA LEU A 228 -0.97 11.44 10.09
C LEU A 228 0.41 11.91 9.61
N GLY A 229 0.46 13.01 8.85
CA GLY A 229 1.72 13.60 8.39
C GLY A 229 2.58 14.14 9.54
N ILE A 230 1.96 14.73 10.57
CA ILE A 230 2.66 15.16 11.79
C ILE A 230 3.24 13.95 12.53
N GLU A 231 2.45 12.90 12.72
CA GLU A 231 2.88 11.68 13.41
C GLU A 231 4.05 11.00 12.67
N GLN A 232 3.97 10.88 11.34
CA GLN A 232 5.06 10.37 10.52
C GLN A 232 6.32 11.25 10.61
N GLY A 233 6.17 12.57 10.56
CA GLY A 233 7.30 13.49 10.70
C GLY A 233 7.97 13.44 12.07
N ILE A 234 7.18 13.28 13.14
CA ILE A 234 7.71 13.08 14.50
C ILE A 234 8.47 11.75 14.57
N GLU A 235 7.92 10.68 14.02
CA GLU A 235 8.56 9.37 14.05
C GLU A 235 9.87 9.36 13.26
N GLN A 236 9.88 9.91 12.05
CA GLN A 236 11.10 10.08 11.25
C GLN A 236 12.14 10.94 11.99
N GLY A 237 11.73 12.10 12.53
CA GLY A 237 12.63 12.96 13.30
C GLY A 237 13.17 12.29 14.56
N ARG A 238 12.39 11.40 15.20
CA ARG A 238 12.83 10.61 16.35
C ARG A 238 13.85 9.54 15.94
N GLU A 239 13.61 8.83 14.85
CA GLU A 239 14.54 7.83 14.30
C GLU A 239 15.87 8.46 13.90
N GLU A 240 15.82 9.54 13.11
CA GLU A 240 16.99 10.32 12.72
C GLU A 240 17.74 10.87 13.95
N GLY A 241 17.02 11.39 14.94
CA GLY A 241 17.62 11.90 16.19
C GLY A 241 18.31 10.81 17.02
N ILE A 242 17.74 9.59 17.06
CA ILE A 242 18.37 8.44 17.74
C ILE A 242 19.62 8.00 16.99
N GLU A 243 19.57 7.95 15.66
CA GLU A 243 20.72 7.57 14.83
C GLU A 243 21.86 8.59 14.98
N GLN A 244 21.56 9.89 14.84
CA GLN A 244 22.52 10.97 15.04
C GLN A 244 23.10 10.97 16.46
N GLY A 245 22.25 10.81 17.50
CA GLY A 245 22.71 10.76 18.88
C GLY A 245 23.57 9.52 19.18
N GLY A 246 23.22 8.37 18.62
CA GLY A 246 24.02 7.15 18.73
C GLY A 246 25.37 7.27 18.04
N ARG A 247 25.41 7.92 16.88
CA ARG A 247 26.63 8.23 16.12
C ARG A 247 27.54 9.18 16.89
N GLN A 248 27.00 10.29 17.36
CA GLN A 248 27.75 11.29 18.13
C GLN A 248 28.38 10.66 19.38
N ARG A 249 27.60 9.87 20.13
CA ARG A 249 28.12 9.13 21.28
C ARG A 249 29.23 8.15 20.91
N ALA A 250 29.08 7.40 19.81
CA ALA A 250 30.11 6.45 19.39
C ALA A 250 31.41 7.15 19.00
N ILE A 251 31.35 8.34 18.40
CA ILE A 251 32.53 9.17 18.10
C ILE A 251 33.17 9.63 19.41
N GLU A 252 32.40 10.20 20.34
CA GLU A 252 32.87 10.64 21.66
C GLU A 252 33.57 9.50 22.42
N ASP A 253 32.94 8.33 22.48
CA ASP A 253 33.48 7.13 23.13
C ASP A 253 34.83 6.70 22.50
N ILE A 254 34.95 6.73 21.16
CA ILE A 254 36.23 6.42 20.49
C ILE A 254 37.31 7.42 20.88
N LEU A 255 37.01 8.71 20.78
CA LEU A 255 37.98 9.77 21.04
C LEU A 255 38.43 9.76 22.51
N GLU A 256 37.52 9.55 23.45
CA GLU A 256 37.83 9.41 24.88
C GLU A 256 38.77 8.22 25.14
N VAL A 257 38.51 7.06 24.52
CA VAL A 257 39.39 5.89 24.66
C VAL A 257 40.78 6.17 24.08
N LEU A 258 40.87 6.83 22.92
CA LEU A 258 42.15 7.15 22.29
C LEU A 258 42.93 8.21 23.07
N GLU A 259 42.24 9.19 23.66
CA GLU A 259 42.84 10.18 24.57
C GLU A 259 43.44 9.48 25.79
N ILE A 260 42.66 8.64 26.48
CA ILE A 260 43.11 7.94 27.70
C ILE A 260 44.27 6.97 27.43
N ARG A 261 44.21 6.22 26.33
CA ARG A 261 45.18 5.14 26.07
C ARG A 261 46.45 5.62 25.37
N PHE A 262 46.36 6.67 24.57
CA PHE A 262 47.42 7.07 23.64
C PHE A 262 47.74 8.57 23.68
N ASP A 263 47.20 9.32 24.65
CA ASP A 263 47.37 10.77 24.78
C ASP A 263 47.00 11.52 23.48
N LEU A 264 45.95 11.05 22.78
CA LEU A 264 45.47 11.66 21.55
C LEU A 264 44.90 13.07 21.81
N SER A 265 45.56 14.11 21.29
CA SER A 265 45.05 15.48 21.36
C SER A 265 43.82 15.67 20.47
N GLU A 266 42.85 16.49 20.91
CA GLU A 266 41.68 16.88 20.10
C GLU A 266 42.07 17.44 18.72
N ALA A 267 43.19 18.17 18.62
CA ALA A 267 43.69 18.74 17.37
C ALA A 267 44.34 17.71 16.42
N HIS A 268 44.41 16.43 16.82
CA HIS A 268 45.02 15.40 16.00
C HIS A 268 44.16 15.14 14.75
N PRO A 269 44.75 14.99 13.54
CA PRO A 269 43.99 14.75 12.30
C PRO A 269 43.11 13.50 12.29
N LEU A 270 43.23 12.62 13.28
CA LEU A 270 42.40 11.42 13.40
C LEU A 270 41.00 11.75 13.90
N SER A 271 40.84 12.79 14.73
CA SER A 271 39.54 13.18 15.28
C SER A 271 38.57 13.53 14.15
N THR A 272 39.01 14.40 13.22
CA THR A 272 38.23 14.78 12.03
C THR A 272 37.92 13.57 11.14
N ARG A 273 38.82 12.59 11.06
CA ARG A 273 38.60 11.38 10.26
C ARG A 273 37.55 10.45 10.87
N ILE A 274 37.50 10.35 12.20
CA ILE A 274 36.48 9.57 12.92
C ILE A 274 35.14 10.30 12.85
N GLU A 275 35.13 11.62 13.02
CA GLU A 275 33.96 12.49 12.86
C GLU A 275 33.35 12.47 11.46
N ALA A 276 34.12 12.09 10.43
CA ALA A 276 33.62 11.98 9.06
C ALA A 276 32.90 10.64 8.77
N ILE A 277 32.90 9.69 9.71
CA ILE A 277 32.28 8.38 9.48
C ILE A 277 30.77 8.49 9.72
N GLU A 278 29.97 8.11 8.73
CA GLU A 278 28.51 8.10 8.83
C GLU A 278 27.97 6.79 9.42
N ASP A 279 28.63 5.67 9.11
CA ASP A 279 28.18 4.34 9.54
C ASP A 279 28.39 4.10 11.06
N LEU A 280 27.28 4.04 11.79
CA LEU A 280 27.26 3.74 13.22
C LEU A 280 27.82 2.35 13.59
N GLN A 281 27.64 1.33 12.74
CA GLN A 281 28.22 0.01 12.99
C GLN A 281 29.73 0.04 12.84
N ARG A 282 30.23 0.77 11.85
CA ARG A 282 31.67 1.00 11.69
C ARG A 282 32.25 1.72 12.89
N LEU A 283 31.59 2.77 13.39
CA LEU A 283 32.01 3.46 14.62
C LEU A 283 32.04 2.50 15.83
N LYS A 284 31.02 1.65 16.00
CA LYS A 284 31.03 0.64 17.08
C LYS A 284 32.17 -0.37 16.97
N GLN A 285 32.56 -0.75 15.75
CA GLN A 285 33.73 -1.62 15.52
C GLN A 285 35.03 -0.89 15.87
N LEU A 286 35.16 0.37 15.45
CA LEU A 286 36.30 1.21 15.77
C LEU A 286 36.42 1.45 17.27
N HIS A 287 35.32 1.66 17.98
CA HIS A 287 35.35 1.78 19.45
C HIS A 287 35.96 0.53 20.11
N ARG A 288 35.54 -0.68 19.68
CA ARG A 288 36.15 -1.93 20.18
C ARG A 288 37.63 -2.03 19.82
N ALA A 289 38.00 -1.62 18.61
CA ALA A 289 39.39 -1.63 18.17
C ALA A 289 40.24 -0.64 19.01
N ALA A 290 39.73 0.56 19.29
CA ALA A 290 40.39 1.56 20.12
C ALA A 290 40.74 1.03 21.52
N ILE A 291 39.95 0.10 22.06
CA ILE A 291 40.21 -0.56 23.35
C ILE A 291 41.26 -1.68 23.24
N GLN A 292 41.36 -2.38 22.11
CA GLN A 292 42.15 -3.62 21.98
C GLN A 292 43.53 -3.44 21.35
N VAL A 293 43.67 -2.48 20.44
CA VAL A 293 44.93 -2.28 19.71
C VAL A 293 46.06 -1.83 20.65
N PRO A 294 47.32 -2.20 20.36
CA PRO A 294 48.44 -1.92 21.26
C PRO A 294 48.94 -0.47 21.19
N ASN A 295 48.67 0.25 20.10
CA ASN A 295 49.14 1.62 19.87
C ASN A 295 48.29 2.33 18.80
N LEU A 296 48.53 3.63 18.62
CA LEU A 296 47.79 4.50 17.69
C LEU A 296 47.99 4.13 16.21
N GLU A 297 49.19 3.67 15.81
CA GLU A 297 49.46 3.22 14.44
C GLU A 297 48.63 1.99 14.06
N ALA A 298 48.44 1.07 15.00
CA ALA A 298 47.59 -0.10 14.80
C ALA A 298 46.11 0.31 14.68
N PHE A 299 45.65 1.30 15.46
CA PHE A 299 44.31 1.87 15.31
C PHE A 299 44.12 2.50 13.92
N GLN A 300 45.09 3.29 13.46
CA GLN A 300 45.09 3.91 12.13
C GLN A 300 44.88 2.88 11.01
N ARG A 301 45.61 1.75 11.06
CA ARG A 301 45.43 0.69 10.05
C ARG A 301 44.03 0.08 10.07
N VAL A 302 43.40 -0.05 11.24
CA VAL A 302 42.02 -0.52 11.34
C VAL A 302 41.05 0.52 10.80
N LEU A 303 41.28 1.81 11.08
CA LEU A 303 40.49 2.92 10.54
C LEU A 303 40.53 2.98 9.02
N ASP A 304 41.70 2.72 8.42
CA ASP A 304 41.99 2.77 6.98
C ASP A 304 41.50 1.53 6.20
N ALA A 305 41.10 0.46 6.88
CA ALA A 305 40.68 -0.82 6.28
C ALA A 305 39.17 -0.88 6.00
#